data_AF-A0A2S8FL20-F1
#
_entry.id   AF-A0A2S8FL20-F1
#
_cell.length_a   1.000
_cell.length_b   1.000
_cell.length_c   1.000
_cell.angle_alpha   90.00
_cell.angle_beta   90.00
_cell.angle_gamma   90.00
#
_symmetry.space_group_name_H-M   'P 1'
#
loop_
_entity.id
_entity.type
_entity.pdbx_description
1 polymer ?
#
loop_
_entity_poly.entity_id
_entity_poly.type
_entity_poly.pdbx_seq_one_letter_code
_entity_poly.pdbx_strand_id
1 'polypeptide(L)'
;MLAQDTKPSDEQAKLFEKFEQTLNNVALVGSFTITGKENQGGKPERYEISNVRKLEEGDLWLINARIKYGDKDTKIPMPLEVKWAGKTPVITLDNTTIPGLGTFSAHVVIDGDKYAGTWTHGEVGGHLYGKIKKLED
;
A
#
# COMPACT_ATOMS: atom_id res chain seq x y z
N MET A 1 14.11 -4.67 -25.18
CA MET A 1 15.22 -4.26 -24.29
C MET A 1 14.91 -4.87 -22.94
N LEU A 2 15.61 -5.96 -22.60
CA LEU A 2 15.39 -6.70 -21.35
C LEU A 2 15.88 -5.83 -20.19
N ALA A 3 15.03 -5.63 -19.18
CA ALA A 3 15.41 -4.93 -17.96
C ALA A 3 16.63 -5.63 -17.36
N GLN A 4 17.73 -4.92 -17.21
CA GLN A 4 18.90 -5.44 -16.53
C GLN A 4 18.61 -5.36 -15.03
N ASP A 5 18.50 -6.53 -14.39
CA ASP A 5 18.53 -6.66 -12.92
C ASP A 5 19.89 -6.16 -12.42
N THR A 6 19.97 -4.86 -12.21
CA THR A 6 21.14 -4.17 -11.68
C THR A 6 20.96 -4.02 -10.18
N LYS A 7 22.02 -4.33 -9.42
CA LYS A 7 22.02 -4.14 -7.97
C LYS A 7 21.66 -2.69 -7.63
N PRO A 8 20.82 -2.45 -6.60
CA PRO A 8 20.43 -1.10 -6.22
C PRO A 8 21.65 -0.27 -5.84
N SER A 9 21.62 1.02 -6.20
CA SER A 9 22.63 1.97 -5.74
C SER A 9 22.55 2.16 -4.22
N ASP A 10 23.59 2.69 -3.59
CA ASP A 10 23.59 2.99 -2.15
C ASP A 10 22.44 3.93 -1.75
N GLU A 11 22.07 4.88 -2.61
CA GLU A 11 20.94 5.76 -2.37
C GLU A 11 19.60 4.99 -2.43
N GLN A 12 19.45 4.10 -3.41
CA GLN A 12 18.26 3.29 -3.55
C GLN A 12 18.10 2.29 -2.40
N ALA A 13 19.20 1.69 -1.93
CA ALA A 13 19.20 0.83 -0.76
C ALA A 13 18.72 1.56 0.51
N LYS A 14 19.15 2.81 0.72
CA LYS A 14 18.66 3.66 1.83
C LYS A 14 17.17 3.99 1.71
N LEU A 15 16.68 4.22 0.49
CA LEU A 15 15.26 4.44 0.25
C LEU A 15 14.45 3.18 0.57
N PHE A 16 14.94 2.01 0.19
CA PHE A 16 14.32 0.71 0.51
C PHE A 16 14.25 0.48 2.01
N GLU A 17 15.36 0.67 2.73
CA GLU A 17 15.41 0.55 4.18
C GLU A 17 14.43 1.52 4.87
N LYS A 18 14.39 2.77 4.41
CA LYS A 18 13.44 3.77 4.94
C LYS A 18 11.98 3.35 4.71
N PHE A 19 11.66 2.78 3.55
CA PHE A 19 10.32 2.31 3.25
C PHE A 19 9.91 1.15 4.17
N GLU A 20 10.79 0.16 4.37
CA GLU A 20 10.56 -0.93 5.34
C GLU A 20 10.34 -0.37 6.74
N GLN A 21 11.23 0.50 7.22
CA GLN A 21 11.11 1.12 8.53
C GLN A 21 9.80 1.91 8.68
N THR A 22 9.34 2.57 7.62
CA THR A 22 8.10 3.36 7.65
C THR A 22 6.88 2.47 7.80
N LEU A 23 6.83 1.32 7.11
CA LEU A 23 5.63 0.48 7.04
C LEU A 23 5.68 -0.81 7.88
N ASN A 24 6.79 -1.08 8.57
CA ASN A 24 6.87 -2.20 9.52
C ASN A 24 6.12 -1.90 10.81
N ASN A 25 5.26 -2.84 11.21
CA ASN A 25 4.42 -2.78 12.41
C ASN A 25 3.64 -1.47 12.56
N VAL A 26 2.77 -1.18 11.59
CA VAL A 26 1.97 0.07 11.55
C VAL A 26 0.49 -0.18 11.31
N ALA A 27 -0.32 0.82 11.66
CA ALA A 27 -1.67 0.99 11.19
C ALA A 27 -1.76 2.20 10.26
N LEU A 28 -2.33 2.00 9.07
CA LEU A 28 -2.84 3.05 8.21
C LEU A 28 -4.23 3.39 8.73
N VAL A 29 -4.40 4.63 9.19
CA VAL A 29 -5.65 5.14 9.76
C VAL A 29 -6.06 6.38 9.00
N GLY A 30 -7.18 6.28 8.29
CA GLY A 30 -7.59 7.32 7.37
C GLY A 30 -9.04 7.25 6.97
N SER A 31 -9.31 7.70 5.76
CA SER A 31 -10.64 7.71 5.17
C SER A 31 -10.56 7.49 3.67
N PHE A 32 -11.63 6.93 3.12
CA PHE A 32 -11.80 6.78 1.68
C PHE A 32 -13.08 7.47 1.19
N THR A 33 -13.07 7.90 -0.06
CA THR A 33 -14.23 8.45 -0.76
C THR A 33 -14.71 7.49 -1.83
N ILE A 34 -15.91 7.74 -2.34
CA ILE A 34 -16.45 7.07 -3.54
C ILE A 34 -16.71 8.17 -4.57
N THR A 35 -16.18 8.01 -5.78
CA THR A 35 -16.41 8.93 -6.89
C THR A 35 -17.91 9.10 -7.15
N GLY A 36 -18.36 10.34 -7.28
CA GLY A 36 -19.78 10.70 -7.42
C GLY A 36 -20.56 10.76 -6.11
N LYS A 37 -19.91 10.54 -4.96
CA LYS A 37 -20.48 10.65 -3.60
C LYS A 37 -19.62 11.54 -2.69
N GLU A 38 -18.93 12.52 -3.26
CA GLU A 38 -18.00 13.41 -2.54
C GLU A 38 -18.70 14.21 -1.44
N ASN A 39 -19.99 14.52 -1.63
CA ASN A 39 -20.81 15.23 -0.66
C ASN A 39 -21.08 14.45 0.64
N GLN A 40 -20.79 13.14 0.69
CA GLN A 40 -20.97 12.31 1.89
C GLN A 40 -19.74 12.34 2.82
N GLY A 41 -18.65 13.02 2.42
CA GLY A 41 -17.40 13.04 3.16
C GLY A 41 -16.62 11.71 3.06
N GLY A 42 -15.46 11.68 3.72
CA GLY A 42 -14.63 10.47 3.81
C GLY A 42 -15.20 9.46 4.80
N LYS A 43 -15.29 8.19 4.39
CA LYS A 43 -15.63 7.07 5.26
C LYS A 43 -14.38 6.55 5.96
N PRO A 44 -14.39 6.33 7.28
CA PRO A 44 -13.22 5.87 8.00
C PRO A 44 -12.76 4.51 7.50
N GLU A 45 -11.44 4.33 7.40
CA GLU A 45 -10.81 3.03 7.18
C GLU A 45 -9.64 2.80 8.15
N ARG A 46 -9.23 1.53 8.25
CA ARG A 46 -8.04 1.13 8.99
C ARG A 46 -7.47 -0.14 8.38
N TYR A 47 -6.18 -0.12 8.08
CA TYR A 47 -5.41 -1.30 7.68
C TYR A 47 -4.19 -1.46 8.59
N GLU A 48 -3.84 -2.68 8.94
CA GLU A 48 -2.63 -2.96 9.72
C GLU A 48 -1.60 -3.64 8.82
N ILE A 49 -0.36 -3.18 8.85
CA ILE A 49 0.76 -3.82 8.15
C ILE A 49 1.70 -4.36 9.22
N SER A 50 1.87 -5.68 9.22
CA SER A 50 2.75 -6.36 10.16
C SER A 50 4.21 -6.28 9.73
N ASN A 51 4.49 -6.51 8.45
CA ASN A 51 5.85 -6.47 7.90
C ASN A 51 5.80 -6.15 6.39
N VAL A 52 6.78 -5.40 5.92
CA VAL A 52 7.13 -5.10 4.54
C VAL A 52 8.57 -5.51 4.30
N ARG A 53 8.82 -6.31 3.26
CA ARG A 53 10.18 -6.66 2.82
C ARG A 53 10.31 -6.66 1.31
N LYS A 54 11.47 -6.26 0.80
CA LYS A 54 11.74 -6.36 -0.64
C LYS A 54 11.88 -7.82 -1.09
N LEU A 55 11.35 -8.16 -2.26
CA LEU A 55 11.56 -9.45 -2.92
C LEU A 55 12.75 -9.36 -3.89
N GLU A 56 13.33 -10.52 -4.22
CA GLU A 56 14.52 -10.61 -5.07
C GLU A 56 14.25 -10.11 -6.50
N GLU A 57 13.02 -10.30 -6.99
CA GLU A 57 12.63 -9.97 -8.36
C GLU A 57 12.08 -8.55 -8.47
N GLY A 58 12.72 -7.73 -9.31
CA GLY A 58 12.20 -6.46 -9.80
C GLY A 58 11.78 -5.48 -8.71
N ASP A 59 10.60 -4.87 -8.89
CA ASP A 59 10.03 -3.86 -7.98
C ASP A 59 9.05 -4.46 -6.96
N LEU A 60 9.09 -5.77 -6.74
CA LEU A 60 8.12 -6.44 -5.86
C LEU A 60 8.52 -6.34 -4.39
N TRP A 61 7.50 -6.17 -3.56
CA TRP A 61 7.56 -6.09 -2.11
C TRP A 61 6.50 -6.99 -1.51
N LEU A 62 6.88 -7.80 -0.53
CA LEU A 62 5.92 -8.58 0.23
C LEU A 62 5.39 -7.73 1.39
N ILE A 63 4.12 -7.34 1.29
CA ILE A 63 3.39 -6.57 2.30
C ILE A 63 2.43 -7.52 3.01
N ASN A 64 2.68 -7.79 4.29
CA ASN A 64 1.82 -8.62 5.12
C ASN A 64 0.81 -7.76 5.86
N ALA A 65 -0.37 -7.59 5.25
CA ALA A 65 -1.45 -6.78 5.82
C ALA A 65 -2.42 -7.64 6.65
N ARG A 66 -3.00 -7.06 7.69
CA ARG A 66 -4.16 -7.58 8.42
C ARG A 66 -5.35 -6.69 8.09
N ILE A 67 -6.39 -7.29 7.51
CA ILE A 67 -7.60 -6.60 7.11
C ILE A 67 -8.71 -7.05 8.05
N LYS A 68 -9.36 -6.07 8.70
CA LYS A 68 -10.56 -6.28 9.50
C LYS A 68 -11.76 -5.75 8.73
N TYR A 69 -12.63 -6.64 8.29
CA TYR A 69 -13.86 -6.28 7.56
C TYR A 69 -15.02 -7.17 8.01
N GLY A 70 -16.04 -6.57 8.62
CA GLY A 70 -17.12 -7.31 9.28
C GLY A 70 -16.56 -8.26 10.34
N ASP A 71 -16.91 -9.54 10.26
CA ASP A 71 -16.41 -10.60 11.16
C ASP A 71 -15.08 -11.21 10.70
N LYS A 72 -14.51 -10.75 9.58
CA LYS A 72 -13.24 -11.28 9.05
C LYS A 72 -12.07 -10.48 9.60
N ASP A 73 -11.11 -11.20 10.17
CA ASP A 73 -9.84 -10.69 10.62
C ASP A 73 -8.73 -11.60 10.07
N THR A 74 -8.20 -11.24 8.90
CA THR A 74 -7.29 -12.10 8.14
C THR A 74 -5.98 -11.39 7.85
N LYS A 75 -4.87 -12.09 8.07
CA LYS A 75 -3.54 -11.70 7.59
C LYS A 75 -3.34 -12.21 6.16
N ILE A 76 -3.04 -11.32 5.23
CA ILE A 76 -2.90 -11.61 3.80
C ILE A 76 -1.49 -11.19 3.36
N PRO A 77 -0.67 -12.12 2.84
CA PRO A 77 0.57 -11.78 2.16
C PRO A 77 0.26 -11.22 0.77
N MET A 78 0.67 -9.99 0.49
CA MET A 78 0.45 -9.33 -0.80
C MET A 78 1.80 -9.01 -1.44
N PRO A 79 2.23 -9.73 -2.49
CA PRO A 79 3.36 -9.31 -3.32
C PRO A 79 2.89 -8.14 -4.21
N LEU A 80 3.30 -6.93 -3.88
CA LEU A 80 2.88 -5.69 -4.53
C LEU A 80 4.06 -4.97 -5.16
N GLU A 81 3.82 -4.29 -6.27
CA GLU A 81 4.83 -3.43 -6.87
C GLU A 81 4.96 -2.14 -6.05
N VAL A 82 6.20 -1.66 -5.90
CA VAL A 82 6.47 -0.33 -5.35
C VAL A 82 7.32 0.44 -6.35
N LYS A 83 6.69 1.41 -7.01
CA LYS A 83 7.35 2.32 -7.94
C LYS A 83 7.84 3.56 -7.22
N TRP A 84 8.84 4.22 -7.77
CA TRP A 84 9.48 5.38 -7.14
C TRP A 84 9.32 6.64 -8.01
N ALA A 85 8.65 7.64 -7.46
CA ALA A 85 8.60 8.99 -8.02
C ALA A 85 9.73 9.81 -7.40
N GLY A 86 10.92 9.74 -7.99
CA GLY A 86 12.14 10.24 -7.35
C GLY A 86 12.44 9.45 -6.07
N LYS A 87 12.27 10.09 -4.90
CA LYS A 87 12.50 9.47 -3.57
C LYS A 87 11.22 9.03 -2.87
N THR A 88 10.06 9.18 -3.52
CA THR A 88 8.76 8.93 -2.93
C THR A 88 8.21 7.59 -3.43
N PRO A 89 7.97 6.61 -2.54
CA PRO A 89 7.43 5.33 -2.94
C PRO A 89 5.92 5.39 -3.19
N VAL A 90 5.48 4.67 -4.22
CA VAL A 90 4.10 4.48 -4.63
C VAL A 90 3.81 2.98 -4.64
N ILE A 91 2.94 2.53 -3.74
CA ILE A 91 2.43 1.15 -3.73
C ILE A 91 1.42 1.03 -4.86
N THR A 92 1.64 0.07 -5.75
CA THR A 92 0.85 -0.12 -6.97
C THR A 92 0.20 -1.50 -6.97
N LEU A 93 -1.11 -1.50 -7.15
CA LEU A 93 -1.93 -2.66 -7.50
C LEU A 93 -2.58 -2.36 -8.85
N ASP A 94 -2.30 -3.18 -9.85
CA ASP A 94 -2.94 -3.08 -11.16
C ASP A 94 -3.79 -4.32 -11.40
N ASN A 95 -5.12 -4.14 -11.41
CA ASN A 95 -6.11 -5.19 -11.66
C ASN A 95 -5.82 -6.52 -10.92
N THR A 96 -5.40 -6.40 -9.66
CA THR A 96 -4.89 -7.51 -8.85
C THR A 96 -6.03 -8.22 -8.14
N THR A 97 -6.15 -9.52 -8.37
CA THR A 97 -7.16 -10.35 -7.70
C THR A 97 -6.62 -10.88 -6.38
N ILE A 98 -7.24 -10.47 -5.28
CA ILE A 98 -6.96 -10.99 -3.94
C ILE A 98 -7.98 -12.10 -3.63
N PRO A 99 -7.55 -13.35 -3.45
CA PRO A 99 -8.45 -14.47 -3.17
C PRO A 99 -9.38 -14.19 -1.99
N GLY A 100 -10.68 -14.33 -2.22
CA GLY A 100 -11.72 -14.12 -1.19
C GLY A 100 -12.09 -12.66 -0.90
N LEU A 101 -11.42 -11.68 -1.52
CA LEU A 101 -11.74 -10.24 -1.41
C LEU A 101 -12.16 -9.61 -2.74
N GLY A 102 -11.67 -10.13 -3.87
CA GLY A 102 -12.00 -9.68 -5.22
C GLY A 102 -10.84 -8.96 -5.91
N THR A 103 -11.14 -8.21 -6.98
CA THR A 103 -10.12 -7.58 -7.84
C THR A 103 -10.03 -6.08 -7.61
N PHE A 104 -8.82 -5.58 -7.39
CA PHE A 104 -8.56 -4.20 -7.01
C PHE A 104 -7.48 -3.56 -7.88
N SER A 105 -7.61 -2.27 -8.12
CA SER A 105 -6.50 -1.42 -8.53
C SER A 105 -6.31 -0.31 -7.51
N ALA A 106 -5.08 0.03 -7.18
CA ALA A 106 -4.77 1.10 -6.23
C ALA A 106 -3.38 1.68 -6.47
N HIS A 107 -3.24 2.98 -6.27
CA HIS A 107 -1.97 3.68 -6.39
C HIS A 107 -1.82 4.60 -5.18
N VAL A 108 -0.96 4.22 -4.24
CA VAL A 108 -0.87 4.85 -2.92
C VAL A 108 0.53 5.40 -2.70
N VAL A 109 0.62 6.72 -2.62
CA VAL A 109 1.84 7.45 -2.29
C VAL A 109 2.05 7.40 -0.77
N ILE A 110 3.28 7.10 -0.36
CA ILE A 110 3.71 7.20 1.04
C ILE A 110 4.62 8.42 1.19
N ASP A 111 4.21 9.36 2.03
CA ASP A 111 4.94 10.60 2.28
C ASP A 111 5.05 10.87 3.80
N GLY A 112 6.19 10.50 4.37
CA GLY A 112 6.43 10.61 5.81
C GLY A 112 5.47 9.74 6.62
N ASP A 113 4.71 10.37 7.52
CA ASP A 113 3.68 9.74 8.34
C ASP A 113 2.30 9.72 7.67
N LYS A 114 2.21 10.01 6.36
CA LYS A 114 0.95 10.11 5.61
C LYS A 114 0.94 9.17 4.42
N TYR A 115 -0.27 8.83 3.99
CA TYR A 115 -0.51 8.19 2.71
C TYR A 115 -1.71 8.83 2.02
N ALA A 116 -1.71 8.77 0.69
CA ALA A 116 -2.84 9.17 -0.13
C ALA A 116 -2.80 8.45 -1.48
N GLY A 117 -3.95 8.19 -2.07
CA GLY A 117 -4.00 7.44 -3.31
C GLY A 117 -5.39 7.30 -3.90
N THR A 118 -5.44 6.58 -5.02
CA THR A 118 -6.68 6.12 -5.66
C THR A 118 -6.93 4.65 -5.38
N TRP A 119 -8.19 4.24 -5.45
CA TRP A 119 -8.59 2.85 -5.41
C TRP A 119 -9.76 2.60 -6.38
N THR A 120 -9.82 1.38 -6.90
CA THR A 120 -10.90 0.91 -7.77
C THR A 120 -11.18 -0.56 -7.47
N HIS A 121 -12.46 -0.91 -7.41
CA HIS A 121 -12.99 -2.27 -7.31
C HIS A 121 -14.20 -2.41 -8.25
N GLY A 122 -14.01 -3.14 -9.35
CA GLY A 122 -14.99 -3.19 -10.43
C GLY A 122 -15.22 -1.80 -11.04
N GLU A 123 -16.47 -1.34 -11.09
CA GLU A 123 -16.87 -0.02 -11.60
C GLU A 123 -16.83 1.10 -10.54
N VAL A 124 -16.56 0.75 -9.27
CA VAL A 124 -16.54 1.69 -8.15
C VAL A 124 -15.10 2.06 -7.83
N GLY A 125 -14.85 3.32 -7.54
CA GLY A 125 -13.54 3.77 -7.07
C GLY A 125 -13.63 5.08 -6.31
N GLY A 126 -12.48 5.62 -5.96
CA GLY A 126 -12.36 6.90 -5.28
C GLY A 126 -10.94 7.14 -4.79
N HIS A 127 -10.84 7.96 -3.74
CA HIS A 127 -9.57 8.31 -3.11
C HIS A 127 -9.49 7.69 -1.72
N LEU A 128 -8.28 7.48 -1.24
CA LEU A 128 -7.99 7.14 0.15
C LEU A 128 -6.87 8.05 0.65
N TYR A 129 -6.91 8.42 1.92
CA TYR A 129 -5.88 9.24 2.56
C TYR A 129 -5.91 9.08 4.07
N GLY A 130 -4.76 9.24 4.70
CA GLY A 130 -4.68 9.11 6.15
C GLY A 130 -3.27 9.26 6.71
N LYS A 131 -3.09 8.74 7.92
CA LYS A 131 -1.82 8.71 8.63
C LYS A 131 -1.36 7.29 8.92
N ILE A 132 -0.05 7.11 8.91
CA ILE A 132 0.65 5.90 9.31
C ILE A 132 1.02 6.04 10.78
N LYS A 133 0.55 5.11 11.61
CA LYS A 133 0.80 5.08 13.05
C LYS A 133 1.54 3.81 13.41
N LYS A 134 2.62 3.90 14.18
CA LYS A 134 3.25 2.70 14.77
C LYS A 134 2.24 1.98 15.65
N LEU A 135 2.20 0.66 15.54
CA LEU A 135 1.53 -0.17 16.52
C LEU A 135 2.44 -0.23 17.75
N GLU A 136 1.91 0.12 18.91
CA GLU A 136 2.61 -0.11 20.18
C GLU A 136 2.67 -1.63 20.42
N ASP A 137 3.77 -2.10 21.01
CA ASP A 137 3.98 -3.51 21.38
C ASP A 137 3.10 -3.91 22.57
#